data_AF-A0A7C4ZY10-F1
#
_entry.id   AF-A0A7C4ZY10-F1
#
_cell.length_a   1.000
_cell.length_b   1.000
_cell.length_c   1.000
_cell.angle_alpha   90.00
_cell.angle_beta   90.00
_cell.angle_gamma   90.00
#
_symmetry.space_group_name_H-M   'P 1'
#
loop_
_entity.id
_entity.type
_entity.pdbx_description
1 polymer ?
#
loop_
_entity_poly.entity_id
_entity_poly.type
_entity_poly.pdbx_seq_one_letter_code
_entity_poly.pdbx_strand_id
1 'polypeptide(L)'
;MNILFLSELFYPHGGGAELATYLYAKLLSEIGVRVIVVTNKFRGEQNFTKKGNMNIYRLPLFRGSESVKYSILRRLDVLLSSFIRRLVAWADVVYVPRFWFSAVLLAKACKKPVVVHLHDYIPICPLANFFNVIEDTTCNKKGLMCSQKCIYAYERMNSRHSVGVAGSTLINST
;
A
#
# COMPACT_ATOMS: atom_id res chain seq x y z
N MET A 1 -4.14 6.83 23.17
CA MET A 1 -3.64 7.17 21.83
C MET A 1 -4.38 6.36 20.79
N ASN A 2 -4.67 6.96 19.65
CA ASN A 2 -5.40 6.41 18.50
C ASN A 2 -4.50 6.44 17.26
N ILE A 3 -4.29 5.30 16.62
CA ILE A 3 -3.50 5.22 15.38
C ILE A 3 -4.36 4.65 14.27
N LEU A 4 -4.39 5.36 13.14
CA LEU A 4 -5.06 4.93 11.92
C LEU A 4 -4.03 4.46 10.89
N PHE A 5 -4.06 3.17 10.57
CA PHE A 5 -3.29 2.56 9.51
C PHE A 5 -4.10 2.62 8.22
N LEU A 6 -3.58 3.28 7.19
CA LEU A 6 -4.17 3.31 5.85
C LEU A 6 -3.25 2.50 4.93
N SER A 7 -3.56 1.22 4.77
CA SER A 7 -2.71 0.26 4.06
C SER A 7 -3.50 -0.49 3.01
N GLU A 8 -3.19 -0.26 1.75
CA GLU A 8 -3.94 -0.82 0.64
C GLU A 8 -3.86 -2.36 0.58
N LEU A 9 -2.81 -2.95 1.16
CA LEU A 9 -2.66 -4.39 1.37
C LEU A 9 -2.35 -4.67 2.85
N PHE A 10 -2.82 -5.80 3.39
CA PHE A 10 -2.61 -6.15 4.81
C PHE A 10 -2.62 -7.67 4.98
N TYR A 11 -1.85 -8.17 5.95
CA TYR A 11 -1.73 -9.61 6.22
C TYR A 11 -3.11 -10.24 6.47
N PRO A 12 -3.43 -11.40 5.85
CA PRO A 12 -2.53 -12.36 5.17
C PRO A 12 -2.24 -12.07 3.69
N HIS A 13 -2.72 -10.97 3.13
CA HIS A 13 -2.46 -10.62 1.73
C HIS A 13 -1.14 -9.88 1.61
N GLY A 14 -0.35 -10.21 0.59
CA GLY A 14 0.98 -9.64 0.38
C GLY A 14 2.10 -10.54 0.91
N GLY A 15 3.20 -9.92 1.33
CA GLY A 15 4.41 -10.62 1.77
C GLY A 15 4.97 -10.05 3.08
N GLY A 16 6.30 -9.95 3.15
CA GLY A 16 7.00 -9.51 4.37
C GLY A 16 6.61 -8.10 4.84
N ALA A 17 6.34 -7.18 3.91
CA ALA A 17 5.94 -5.81 4.22
C ALA A 17 4.59 -5.76 4.98
N GLU A 18 3.60 -6.50 4.48
CA GLU A 18 2.26 -6.56 5.07
C GLU A 18 2.26 -7.33 6.39
N LEU A 19 3.09 -8.38 6.50
CA LEU A 19 3.31 -9.07 7.78
C LEU A 19 3.93 -8.14 8.82
N ALA A 20 4.98 -7.38 8.47
CA ALA A 20 5.60 -6.42 9.37
C ALA A 20 4.59 -5.34 9.82
N THR A 21 3.81 -4.80 8.89
CA THR A 21 2.73 -3.83 9.19
C THR A 21 1.70 -4.41 10.16
N TYR A 22 1.29 -5.67 9.95
CA TYR A 22 0.38 -6.37 10.87
C TYR A 22 0.97 -6.55 12.27
N LEU A 23 2.25 -6.93 12.35
CA LEU A 23 2.93 -7.09 13.63
C LEU A 23 3.02 -5.76 14.39
N TYR A 24 3.32 -4.64 13.71
CA TYR A 24 3.25 -3.32 14.33
C TYR A 24 1.86 -3.01 14.90
N ALA A 25 0.81 -3.18 14.08
CA ALA A 25 -0.57 -2.94 14.50
C ALA A 25 -0.98 -3.84 15.70
N LYS A 26 -0.58 -5.11 15.68
CA LYS A 26 -0.83 -6.08 16.75
C LYS A 26 -0.12 -5.68 18.05
N LEU A 27 1.19 -5.46 18.01
CA LEU A 27 1.99 -5.12 19.20
C LEU A 27 1.52 -3.80 19.83
N LEU A 28 1.19 -2.79 19.01
CA LEU A 28 0.63 -1.53 19.49
C LEU A 28 -0.73 -1.74 20.19
N SER A 29 -1.59 -2.58 19.62
CA SER A 29 -2.88 -2.93 20.22
C SER A 29 -2.73 -3.64 21.57
N GLU A 30 -1.74 -4.54 21.68
CA GLU A 30 -1.43 -5.31 22.90
C GLU A 30 -0.95 -4.41 24.06
N ILE A 31 -0.21 -3.34 23.76
CA ILE A 31 0.20 -2.35 24.77
C ILE A 31 -0.88 -1.29 25.06
N GLY A 32 -2.12 -1.49 24.59
CA GLY A 32 -3.26 -0.62 24.90
C GLY A 32 -3.52 0.53 23.92
N VAL A 33 -2.76 0.64 22.82
CA VAL A 33 -3.05 1.65 21.79
C VAL A 33 -4.29 1.23 20.99
N ARG A 34 -5.20 2.17 20.73
CA ARG A 34 -6.35 1.89 19.87
C ARG A 34 -5.92 1.99 18.42
N VAL A 35 -6.03 0.88 17.70
CA VAL A 35 -5.58 0.77 16.31
C VAL A 35 -6.79 0.57 15.40
N ILE A 36 -6.91 1.40 14.36
CA ILE A 36 -7.81 1.14 13.25
C ILE A 36 -6.97 0.89 12.01
N VAL A 37 -7.22 -0.21 11.30
CA VAL A 37 -6.63 -0.54 10.01
C VAL A 37 -7.70 -0.43 8.94
N VAL A 38 -7.45 0.35 7.89
CA VAL A 38 -8.25 0.36 6.67
C VAL A 38 -7.43 -0.31 5.58
N THR A 39 -8.00 -1.35 4.96
CA THR A 39 -7.33 -2.14 3.93
C THR A 39 -8.27 -2.61 2.83
N ASN A 40 -7.73 -3.19 1.76
CA ASN A 40 -8.53 -3.74 0.67
C ASN A 40 -9.35 -4.96 1.12
N LYS A 41 -10.52 -5.13 0.51
CA LYS A 41 -11.37 -6.30 0.69
C LYS A 41 -11.10 -7.34 -0.40
N PHE A 42 -10.74 -8.56 0.00
CA PHE A 42 -10.64 -9.70 -0.90
C PHE A 42 -11.90 -10.59 -0.83
N ARG A 43 -12.04 -11.48 -1.82
CA ARG A 43 -13.22 -12.35 -1.97
C ARG A 43 -13.37 -13.26 -0.75
N GLY A 44 -14.57 -13.32 -0.19
CA GLY A 44 -14.89 -14.15 0.98
C GLY A 44 -14.58 -13.50 2.32
N GLU A 45 -14.01 -12.30 2.36
CA GLU A 45 -13.69 -11.62 3.62
C GLU A 45 -14.85 -10.78 4.17
N GLN A 46 -14.91 -10.68 5.49
CA GLN A 46 -15.83 -9.78 6.19
C GLN A 46 -15.37 -8.32 6.07
N ASN A 47 -16.33 -7.39 5.97
CA ASN A 47 -16.06 -5.95 5.89
C ASN A 47 -15.39 -5.40 7.16
N PHE A 48 -15.60 -6.06 8.29
CA PHE A 48 -15.10 -5.62 9.58
C PHE A 48 -14.59 -6.80 10.40
N THR A 49 -13.54 -6.59 11.17
CA THR A 49 -13.04 -7.55 12.15
C THR A 49 -12.48 -6.80 13.34
N LYS A 50 -12.83 -7.23 14.55
CA LYS A 50 -12.27 -6.70 15.79
C LYS A 50 -11.36 -7.74 16.45
N LYS A 51 -10.16 -7.33 16.87
CA LYS A 51 -9.18 -8.13 17.60
C LYS A 51 -8.59 -7.29 18.73
N GLY A 52 -9.15 -7.42 19.94
CA GLY A 52 -8.74 -6.59 21.07
C GLY A 52 -8.95 -5.09 20.79
N ASN A 53 -7.89 -4.29 20.89
CA ASN A 53 -7.88 -2.86 20.59
C ASN A 53 -7.63 -2.55 19.10
N MET A 54 -7.56 -3.57 18.25
CA MET A 54 -7.38 -3.44 16.81
C MET A 54 -8.70 -3.70 16.06
N ASN A 55 -9.14 -2.70 15.30
CA ASN A 55 -10.29 -2.76 14.42
C ASN A 55 -9.82 -2.75 12.97
N ILE A 56 -10.27 -3.69 12.15
CA ILE A 56 -9.90 -3.81 10.74
C ILE A 56 -11.14 -3.57 9.88
N TYR A 57 -11.12 -2.51 9.07
CA TYR A 57 -12.12 -2.21 8.05
C TYR A 57 -11.58 -2.58 6.67
N ARG A 58 -12.34 -3.39 5.94
CA ARG A 58 -12.02 -3.81 4.58
C ARG A 58 -12.94 -3.11 3.59
N LEU A 59 -12.36 -2.26 2.75
CA LEU A 59 -13.06 -1.51 1.72
C LEU A 59 -12.67 -2.06 0.35
N PRO A 60 -13.55 -2.02 -0.66
CA PRO A 60 -13.19 -2.44 -2.01
C PRO A 60 -12.30 -1.37 -2.65
N LEU A 61 -10.99 -1.37 -2.39
CA LEU A 61 -10.03 -0.39 -2.91
C LEU A 61 -9.59 -0.74 -4.33
N PHE A 62 -9.34 -2.00 -4.63
CA PHE A 62 -8.97 -2.45 -5.97
C PHE A 62 -9.36 -3.90 -6.21
N ARG A 63 -9.44 -4.28 -7.50
CA ARG A 63 -9.75 -5.66 -7.93
C ARG A 63 -8.46 -6.45 -8.11
N GLY A 64 -8.50 -7.74 -7.75
CA GLY A 64 -7.30 -8.53 -7.40
C GLY A 64 -6.14 -8.57 -8.42
N SER A 65 -6.40 -8.44 -9.72
CA SER A 65 -5.36 -8.50 -10.75
C SER A 65 -4.72 -7.15 -11.10
N GLU A 66 -5.16 -6.06 -10.48
CA GLU A 66 -4.63 -4.73 -10.79
C GLU A 66 -3.34 -4.43 -10.04
N SER A 67 -2.50 -3.59 -10.63
CA SER A 67 -1.32 -3.08 -9.96
C SER A 67 -1.73 -2.18 -8.79
N VAL A 68 -1.54 -2.68 -7.57
CA VAL A 68 -1.85 -1.99 -6.31
C VAL A 68 -1.38 -0.53 -6.33
N LYS A 69 -0.14 -0.28 -6.81
CA LYS A 69 0.49 1.04 -6.97
C LYS A 69 -0.39 2.03 -7.74
N TYR A 70 -0.99 1.61 -8.86
CA TYR A 70 -1.77 2.51 -9.72
C TYR A 70 -3.24 2.54 -9.34
N SER A 71 -3.78 1.43 -8.86
CA SER A 71 -5.19 1.35 -8.51
C SER A 71 -5.52 2.19 -7.28
N ILE A 72 -4.63 2.26 -6.30
CA ILE A 72 -4.89 3.05 -5.09
C ILE A 72 -4.96 4.56 -5.37
N LEU A 73 -4.15 5.06 -6.33
CA LEU A 73 -4.20 6.46 -6.77
C LEU A 73 -5.56 6.84 -7.38
N ARG A 74 -6.25 5.88 -8.01
CA ARG A 74 -7.56 6.10 -8.63
C ARG A 74 -8.70 6.14 -7.61
N ARG A 75 -8.46 5.79 -6.33
CA ARG A 75 -9.50 5.72 -5.28
C ARG A 75 -9.59 6.97 -4.42
N LEU A 76 -9.56 8.13 -5.06
CA LEU A 76 -9.84 9.40 -4.40
C LEU A 76 -11.28 9.45 -3.87
N ASP A 77 -12.22 8.74 -4.50
CA ASP A 77 -13.60 8.57 -4.03
C ASP A 77 -13.67 8.01 -2.61
N VAL A 78 -12.95 6.91 -2.35
CA VAL A 78 -12.89 6.28 -1.04
C VAL A 78 -12.16 7.18 -0.06
N LEU A 79 -11.02 7.73 -0.48
CA LEU A 79 -10.19 8.58 0.36
C LEU A 79 -10.96 9.82 0.85
N LEU A 80 -11.73 10.46 -0.03
CA LEU A 80 -12.49 11.67 0.29
C LEU A 80 -13.83 11.39 0.96
N SER A 81 -14.22 10.12 1.12
CA SER A 81 -15.47 9.73 1.76
C SER A 81 -15.59 10.25 3.20
N SER A 82 -16.83 10.51 3.63
CA SER A 82 -17.12 10.91 5.01
C SER A 82 -16.63 9.88 6.03
N PHE A 83 -16.63 8.60 5.66
CA PHE A 83 -16.11 7.51 6.49
C PHE A 83 -14.61 7.68 6.77
N ILE A 84 -13.77 7.81 5.74
CA ILE A 84 -12.33 7.98 5.93
C ILE A 84 -12.02 9.29 6.66
N ARG A 85 -12.73 10.39 6.32
CA ARG A 85 -12.56 11.67 7.02
C ARG A 85 -12.83 11.55 8.53
N ARG A 86 -13.86 10.81 8.93
CA ARG A 86 -14.17 10.53 10.34
C ARG A 86 -13.06 9.72 11.01
N LEU A 87 -12.51 8.72 10.32
CA LEU A 87 -11.39 7.94 10.86
C LEU A 87 -10.12 8.78 11.02
N VAL A 88 -9.78 9.61 10.03
CA VAL A 88 -8.64 10.53 10.11
C VAL A 88 -8.83 11.52 11.27
N ALA A 89 -10.04 12.08 11.43
CA ALA A 89 -10.35 12.98 12.55
C ALA A 89 -10.22 12.28 13.91
N TRP A 90 -10.61 11.00 14.01
CA TRP A 90 -10.51 10.17 15.20
C TRP A 90 -9.06 9.85 15.60
N ALA A 91 -8.14 9.79 14.64
CA ALA A 91 -6.75 9.40 14.87
C ALA A 91 -5.93 10.52 15.52
N ASP A 92 -5.01 10.15 16.41
CA ASP A 92 -3.95 11.05 16.89
C ASP A 92 -2.79 11.05 15.89
N VAL A 93 -2.51 9.90 15.26
CA VAL A 93 -1.48 9.71 14.23
C VAL A 93 -2.03 8.86 13.09
N VAL A 94 -1.73 9.25 11.84
CA VAL A 94 -2.01 8.45 10.64
C VAL A 94 -0.73 7.75 10.18
N TYR A 95 -0.80 6.44 9.98
CA TYR A 95 0.31 5.60 9.54
C TYR A 95 0.04 5.06 8.13
N VAL A 96 0.94 5.34 7.20
CA VAL A 96 0.83 4.96 5.77
C VAL A 96 2.04 4.08 5.41
N PRO A 97 1.89 2.74 5.38
CA PRO A 97 3.02 1.83 5.22
C PRO A 97 3.46 1.55 3.78
N ARG A 98 2.65 1.91 2.77
CA ARG A 98 2.96 1.62 1.36
C ARG A 98 2.40 2.71 0.42
N PHE A 99 1.77 2.33 -0.69
CA PHE A 99 1.55 3.19 -1.85
C PHE A 99 0.42 4.21 -1.68
N TRP A 100 -0.32 4.18 -0.57
CA TRP A 100 -1.44 5.10 -0.34
C TRP A 100 -1.02 6.53 0.03
N PHE A 101 0.00 7.09 -0.65
CA PHE A 101 0.55 8.42 -0.37
C PHE A 101 -0.47 9.55 -0.49
N SER A 102 -1.53 9.39 -1.29
CA SER A 102 -2.62 10.38 -1.34
C SER A 102 -3.31 10.59 0.02
N ALA A 103 -3.29 9.57 0.89
CA ALA A 103 -3.79 9.69 2.25
C ALA A 103 -2.99 10.67 3.12
N VAL A 104 -1.70 10.89 2.80
CA VAL A 104 -0.87 11.90 3.48
C VAL A 104 -1.48 13.28 3.29
N LEU A 105 -1.92 13.62 2.06
CA LEU A 105 -2.53 14.91 1.77
C LEU A 105 -3.80 15.12 2.60
N LEU A 106 -4.66 14.11 2.67
CA LEU A 106 -5.89 14.17 3.47
C LEU A 106 -5.59 14.35 4.97
N ALA A 107 -4.66 13.57 5.51
CA ALA A 107 -4.28 13.65 6.92
C ALA A 107 -3.68 15.02 7.27
N LYS A 108 -2.84 15.58 6.39
CA LYS A 108 -2.27 16.93 6.56
C LYS A 108 -3.33 18.02 6.45
N ALA A 109 -4.32 17.88 5.55
CA ALA A 109 -5.47 18.79 5.50
C ALA A 109 -6.28 18.76 6.80
N CYS A 110 -6.36 17.61 7.47
CA CYS A 110 -6.96 17.46 8.80
C CYS A 110 -6.01 17.79 9.96
N LYS A 111 -4.83 18.38 9.70
CA LYS A 111 -3.80 18.73 10.68
C LYS A 111 -3.33 17.55 11.55
N LYS A 112 -3.36 16.34 10.99
CA LYS A 112 -2.89 15.13 11.68
C LYS A 112 -1.39 14.88 11.40
N PRO A 113 -0.60 14.47 12.40
CA PRO A 113 0.73 13.94 12.14
C PRO A 113 0.63 12.65 11.34
N VAL A 114 1.59 12.46 10.43
CA VAL A 114 1.62 11.32 9.50
C VAL A 114 2.97 10.66 9.59
N VAL A 115 2.98 9.34 9.75
CA VAL A 115 4.16 8.50 9.62
C VAL A 115 4.05 7.72 8.33
N VAL A 116 5.02 7.92 7.44
CA VAL A 116 5.15 7.13 6.21
C VAL A 116 6.24 6.09 6.45
N HIS A 117 5.92 4.82 6.23
CA HIS A 117 6.91 3.75 6.27
C HIS A 117 7.14 3.28 4.83
N LEU A 118 8.40 3.23 4.40
CA LEU A 118 8.77 2.76 3.07
C LEU A 118 9.21 1.29 3.20
N HIS A 119 8.35 0.38 2.77
CA HIS A 119 8.67 -1.05 2.71
C HIS A 119 9.39 -1.46 1.41
N ASP A 120 9.55 -0.55 0.47
CA ASP A 120 10.06 -0.81 -0.86
C ASP A 120 10.76 0.41 -1.45
N TYR A 121 11.37 0.22 -2.62
CA TYR A 121 12.17 1.25 -3.27
C TYR A 121 11.35 2.15 -4.19
N ILE A 122 10.03 2.28 -3.98
CA ILE A 122 9.16 3.03 -4.89
C ILE A 122 9.60 4.47 -5.20
N PRO A 123 10.22 5.25 -4.28
CA PRO A 123 10.63 6.60 -4.62
C PRO A 123 11.79 6.66 -5.63
N ILE A 124 12.53 5.56 -5.81
CA ILE A 124 13.74 5.52 -6.66
C ILE A 124 13.69 4.43 -7.73
N CYS A 125 12.73 3.50 -7.65
CA CYS A 125 12.59 2.37 -8.56
C CYS A 125 11.12 2.22 -8.96
N PRO A 126 10.79 2.28 -10.27
CA PRO A 126 9.41 2.15 -10.71
C PRO A 126 8.81 0.78 -10.41
N LEU A 127 9.65 -0.27 -10.32
CA LEU A 127 9.29 -1.63 -9.95
C LEU A 127 9.30 -1.88 -8.42
N ALA A 128 9.73 -0.89 -7.63
CA ALA A 128 9.85 -0.93 -6.17
C ALA A 128 10.80 -2.02 -5.60
N ASN A 129 11.54 -2.76 -6.44
CA ASN A 129 12.40 -3.86 -5.99
C ASN A 129 13.92 -3.54 -6.03
N PHE A 130 14.31 -2.47 -6.72
CA PHE A 130 15.71 -2.07 -6.96
C PHE A 130 16.62 -3.22 -7.47
N PHE A 131 16.05 -4.15 -8.21
CA PHE A 131 16.71 -5.36 -8.69
C PHE A 131 16.48 -5.56 -10.19
N ASN A 132 17.55 -5.77 -10.95
CA ASN A 132 17.49 -6.08 -12.36
C ASN A 132 17.35 -7.58 -12.58
N VAL A 133 16.12 -8.04 -12.83
CA VAL A 133 15.83 -9.47 -13.03
C VAL A 133 16.47 -10.08 -14.28
N ILE A 134 16.92 -9.28 -15.25
CA ILE A 134 17.59 -9.77 -16.46
C ILE A 134 19.07 -10.03 -16.19
N GLU A 135 19.70 -9.14 -15.43
CA GLU A 135 21.13 -9.20 -15.13
C GLU A 135 21.43 -9.92 -13.82
N ASP A 136 20.40 -10.27 -13.05
CA ASP A 136 20.49 -10.88 -11.71
C ASP A 136 21.37 -10.07 -10.74
N THR A 137 21.25 -8.74 -10.82
CA THR A 137 22.06 -7.80 -10.03
C THR A 137 21.22 -6.69 -9.42
N THR A 138 21.73 -6.07 -8.36
CA THR A 138 21.16 -4.83 -7.83
C THR A 138 21.32 -3.69 -8.83
N CYS A 139 20.29 -2.86 -8.95
CA CYS A 139 20.34 -1.72 -9.86
C CYS A 139 21.41 -0.72 -9.43
N ASN A 140 22.38 -0.44 -10.30
CA ASN A 140 23.40 0.61 -10.06
C ASN A 140 23.06 1.93 -10.79
N LYS A 141 21.87 2.04 -11.40
CA LYS A 141 21.48 3.22 -12.17
C LYS A 141 21.05 4.33 -11.22
N LYS A 142 21.66 5.51 -11.36
CA LYS A 142 21.29 6.75 -10.64
C LYS A 142 19.98 7.40 -11.15
N GLY A 143 19.27 6.76 -12.09
CA GLY A 143 18.06 7.30 -12.71
C GLY A 143 16.82 6.47 -12.37
N LEU A 144 15.65 7.11 -12.43
CA LEU A 144 14.32 6.49 -12.22
C LEU A 144 13.90 5.51 -13.33
N MET A 145 14.73 5.34 -14.36
CA MET A 145 14.38 4.59 -15.56
C MET A 145 14.82 3.14 -15.49
N CYS A 146 13.85 2.24 -15.62
CA CYS A 146 14.08 0.81 -15.70
C CYS A 146 14.00 0.35 -17.16
N SER A 147 14.80 -0.65 -17.55
CA SER A 147 14.74 -1.13 -18.94
C SER A 147 13.40 -1.81 -19.21
N GLN A 148 12.85 -1.63 -20.41
CA GLN A 148 11.60 -2.28 -20.82
C GLN A 148 11.67 -3.81 -20.65
N LYS A 149 12.84 -4.41 -20.95
CA LYS A 149 13.08 -5.85 -20.77
C LYS A 149 12.97 -6.27 -19.30
N CYS A 150 13.55 -5.49 -18.38
CA CYS A 150 13.47 -5.76 -16.95
C CYS A 150 12.02 -5.62 -16.43
N ILE A 151 11.32 -4.57 -16.83
CA ILE A 151 9.90 -4.37 -16.45
C ILE A 151 9.05 -5.53 -16.98
N TYR A 152 9.21 -5.89 -18.25
CA TYR A 152 8.48 -6.99 -18.87
C TYR A 152 8.71 -8.32 -18.13
N ALA A 153 9.97 -8.67 -17.86
CA ALA A 153 10.33 -9.89 -17.16
C ALA A 153 9.76 -9.91 -15.73
N TYR A 154 9.90 -8.81 -14.98
CA TYR A 154 9.37 -8.69 -13.63
C TYR A 154 7.83 -8.84 -13.60
N GLU A 155 7.13 -8.19 -14.52
CA GLU A 155 5.66 -8.24 -14.60
C GLU A 155 5.16 -9.63 -15.00
N ARG A 156 5.89 -10.34 -15.88
CA ARG A 156 5.62 -11.74 -16.23
C ARG A 156 5.83 -12.69 -15.06
N MET A 157 6.91 -12.52 -14.29
CA MET A 157 7.17 -13.32 -13.08
C MET A 157 6.08 -13.16 -12.02
N ASN A 158 5.46 -11.98 -11.93
CA ASN A 158 4.34 -11.70 -11.03
C ASN A 158 2.98 -12.12 -11.59
N SER A 159 2.95 -13.00 -12.59
CA SER A 159 1.73 -13.59 -13.17
C SER A 159 0.71 -12.56 -13.67
N ARG A 160 1.17 -11.37 -14.12
CA ARG A 160 0.25 -10.36 -14.67
C ARG A 160 -0.21 -10.74 -16.08
N HIS A 161 -1.47 -10.44 -16.39
CA HIS A 161 -2.06 -10.65 -17.71
C HIS A 161 -1.33 -9.80 -18.77
N SER A 162 -1.23 -10.28 -20.01
CA SER A 162 -0.42 -9.66 -21.07
C SER A 162 -0.70 -8.16 -21.30
N VAL A 163 -1.95 -7.71 -21.13
CA VAL A 163 -2.34 -6.29 -21.23
C VAL A 163 -1.78 -5.46 -20.09
N GLY A 164 -1.76 -6.00 -18.86
CA GLY A 164 -1.17 -5.35 -17.69
C GLY A 164 0.34 -5.22 -17.80
N VAL A 165 1.00 -6.21 -18.39
CA VAL A 165 2.45 -6.18 -18.68
C VAL A 165 2.78 -5.05 -19.66
N ALA A 166 2.04 -4.94 -20.77
CA ALA A 166 2.25 -3.89 -21.77
C ALA A 166 2.03 -2.48 -21.17
N GLY A 167 0.94 -2.28 -20.43
CA GLY A 167 0.67 -1.00 -19.76
C GLY A 167 1.73 -0.63 -18.74
N SER A 168 2.18 -1.57 -17.91
CA SER A 168 3.24 -1.33 -16.92
C SER A 168 4.58 -1.01 -17.60
N THR A 169 4.92 -1.71 -18.68
CA THR A 169 6.14 -1.45 -19.46
C THR A 169 6.14 -0.04 -20.03
N LEU A 170 5.02 0.42 -20.59
CA LEU A 170 4.91 1.78 -21.12
C LEU A 170 5.04 2.84 -20.02
N ILE A 171 4.32 2.68 -18.90
CA ILE A 171 4.28 3.69 -17.82
C ILE A 171 5.62 3.79 -17.06
N ASN A 172 6.38 2.70 -16.96
CA ASN A 172 7.58 2.64 -16.12
C ASN A 172 8.90 2.74 -16.89
N SER A 173 8.87 2.84 -18.22
CA SER A 173 10.07 2.93 -19.08
C SER A 173 10.35 4.30 -19.67
N THR A 174 9.42 5.25 -19.56
CA THR A 174 9.58 6.68 -19.93
C THR A 174 10.12 7.51 -18.80
#